data_AF-A0A524GP42-F1
#
_entry.id   AF-A0A524GP42-F1
#
_cell.length_a   1.000
_cell.length_b   1.000
_cell.length_c   1.000
_cell.angle_alpha   90.00
_cell.angle_beta   90.00
_cell.angle_gamma   90.00
#
_symmetry.space_group_name_H-M   'P 1'
#
loop_
_entity.id
_entity.type
_entity.pdbx_description
1 polymer ?
#
loop_
_entity_poly.entity_id
_entity_poly.type
_entity_poly.pdbx_seq_one_letter_code
_entity_poly.pdbx_strand_id
1 'polypeptide(L)'
;IEIAHPLVMIWFLLLTCVSFCLFGFILGIWATGWEKLTIVPVLVIMPLTFLGGTFYSISMLPPVWQTISLFNPVVYLISGFRWSFYENADVSVGLSLGITVGFLVVCLLIVRWIFKTGYRLRG
;
A
#
# COMPACT_ATOMS: atom_id res chain seq x y z
N ILE A 1 -10.14 1.23 24.78
CA ILE A 1 -9.31 1.23 23.55
C ILE A 1 -8.28 2.34 23.76
N GLU A 2 -7.10 1.98 24.24
CA GLU A 2 -6.01 2.95 24.43
C GLU A 2 -5.23 3.01 23.12
N ILE A 3 -5.11 4.21 22.55
CA ILE A 3 -4.25 4.44 21.40
C ILE A 3 -2.86 4.73 21.97
N ALA A 4 -1.94 3.77 21.87
CA ALA A 4 -0.58 3.93 22.40
C ALA A 4 0.13 5.14 21.79
N HIS A 5 -0.02 5.34 20.47
CA HIS A 5 0.61 6.44 19.74
C HIS A 5 -0.33 7.11 18.71
N PRO A 6 -1.21 8.04 19.12
CA PRO A 6 -2.18 8.66 18.21
C PRO A 6 -1.54 9.49 17.09
N LEU A 7 -0.38 10.10 17.34
CA LEU A 7 0.38 10.83 16.30
C LEU A 7 0.94 9.89 15.24
N VAL A 8 1.51 8.75 15.64
CA VAL A 8 2.09 7.76 14.71
C VAL A 8 0.99 7.13 13.85
N MET A 9 -0.19 6.91 14.44
CA MET A 9 -1.37 6.42 13.74
C MET A 9 -1.76 7.34 12.59
N ILE A 10 -1.86 8.65 12.86
CA ILE A 10 -2.21 9.65 11.85
C ILE A 10 -1.15 9.72 10.76
N TRP A 11 0.14 9.66 11.13
CA TRP A 11 1.23 9.63 10.15
C TRP A 11 1.16 8.40 9.24
N PHE A 12 0.97 7.20 9.78
CA PHE A 12 0.82 5.98 8.98
C PHE A 12 -0.45 6.01 8.13
N LEU A 13 -1.56 6.54 8.66
CA LEU A 13 -2.80 6.70 7.92
C LEU A 13 -2.59 7.61 6.71
N LEU A 14 -1.98 8.78 6.91
CA LEU A 14 -1.69 9.73 5.83
C LEU A 14 -0.76 9.12 4.78
N LEU A 15 0.31 8.45 5.20
CA LEU A 15 1.24 7.75 4.29
C LEU A 15 0.50 6.69 3.46
N THR A 16 -0.36 5.91 4.10
CA THR A 16 -1.19 4.89 3.44
C THR A 16 -2.12 5.54 2.42
N CYS A 17 -2.90 6.54 2.83
CA CYS A 17 -3.83 7.25 1.97
C CYS A 17 -3.14 7.86 0.74
N VAL A 18 -2.03 8.59 0.94
CA VAL A 18 -1.30 9.22 -0.16
C VAL A 18 -0.73 8.16 -1.11
N SER A 19 -0.15 7.09 -0.59
CA SER A 19 0.43 6.02 -1.41
C SER A 19 -0.63 5.31 -2.25
N PHE A 20 -1.78 4.97 -1.65
CA PHE A 20 -2.88 4.35 -2.38
C PHE A 20 -3.55 5.30 -3.37
N CYS A 21 -3.67 6.60 -3.05
CA CYS A 21 -4.15 7.60 -4.00
C CYS A 21 -3.24 7.70 -5.22
N LEU A 22 -1.92 7.75 -5.04
CA LEU A 22 -0.96 7.78 -6.14
C LEU A 22 -0.97 6.48 -6.95
N PHE A 23 -1.05 5.33 -6.27
CA PHE A 23 -1.17 4.04 -6.94
C PHE A 23 -2.44 3.93 -7.78
N GLY A 24 -3.60 4.30 -7.21
CA GLY A 24 -4.88 4.36 -7.93
C GLY A 24 -4.85 5.35 -9.09
N PHE A 25 -4.17 6.48 -8.95
CA PHE A 25 -3.97 7.45 -10.03
C PHE A 25 -3.15 6.86 -11.18
N ILE A 26 -2.06 6.14 -10.90
CA ILE A 26 -1.25 5.45 -11.91
C ILE A 26 -2.10 4.39 -12.64
N LEU A 27 -2.86 3.59 -11.90
CA LEU A 27 -3.78 2.60 -12.49
C LEU A 27 -4.87 3.25 -13.35
N GLY A 28 -5.38 4.40 -12.92
CA GLY A 28 -6.37 5.18 -13.67
C GLY A 28 -5.84 5.67 -15.02
N ILE A 29 -4.60 6.16 -15.07
CA ILE A 29 -3.93 6.53 -16.34
C ILE A 29 -3.70 5.29 -17.22
N TRP A 30 -3.43 4.14 -16.61
CA TRP A 30 -3.21 2.89 -17.33
C TRP A 30 -4.51 2.22 -17.84
N ALA A 31 -5.66 2.49 -17.21
CA ALA A 31 -6.93 1.94 -17.62
C ALA A 31 -7.50 2.68 -18.85
N THR A 32 -7.30 2.13 -20.06
CA THR A 32 -7.95 2.65 -21.28
C THR A 32 -9.39 2.16 -21.39
N GLY A 33 -10.32 3.00 -20.93
CA GLY A 33 -11.76 2.79 -21.06
C GLY A 33 -12.50 2.65 -19.72
N TRP A 34 -13.80 2.98 -19.73
CA TRP A 34 -14.66 2.98 -18.54
C TRP A 34 -14.74 1.63 -17.82
N GLU A 35 -14.76 0.52 -18.56
CA GLU A 35 -14.79 -0.83 -17.98
C GLU A 35 -13.50 -1.17 -17.21
N LYS A 36 -12.34 -0.74 -17.73
CA LYS A 36 -11.06 -0.99 -17.07
C LYS A 36 -10.90 -0.12 -15.82
N LEU A 37 -11.47 1.09 -15.82
CA LEU A 37 -11.40 1.99 -14.66
C LEU A 37 -12.08 1.41 -13.41
N THR A 38 -13.11 0.59 -13.58
CA THR A 38 -13.80 -0.09 -12.46
C THR A 38 -13.21 -1.46 -12.16
N ILE A 39 -12.82 -2.24 -13.18
CA ILE A 39 -12.31 -3.61 -12.99
C ILE A 39 -10.88 -3.62 -12.46
N VAL A 40 -10.00 -2.72 -12.92
CA VAL A 40 -8.57 -2.72 -12.54
C VAL A 40 -8.39 -2.52 -11.02
N PRO A 41 -9.04 -1.54 -10.36
CA PRO A 41 -8.97 -1.40 -8.91
C PRO A 41 -9.44 -2.67 -8.18
N VAL A 42 -10.55 -3.28 -8.59
CA VAL A 42 -11.05 -4.49 -7.93
C VAL A 42 -10.09 -5.67 -8.12
N LEU A 43 -9.62 -5.90 -9.34
CA LEU A 43 -8.76 -7.03 -9.67
C LEU A 43 -7.37 -6.90 -9.02
N VAL A 44 -6.87 -5.69 -8.82
CA VAL A 44 -5.53 -5.43 -8.26
C VAL A 44 -5.58 -5.18 -6.74
N ILE A 45 -6.44 -4.27 -6.26
CA ILE A 45 -6.50 -3.88 -4.84
C ILE A 45 -7.07 -5.01 -3.97
N MET A 46 -8.04 -5.79 -4.47
CA MET A 46 -8.63 -6.88 -3.69
C MET A 46 -7.58 -7.94 -3.30
N PRO A 47 -6.80 -8.54 -4.23
CA PRO A 47 -5.77 -9.50 -3.82
C PRO A 47 -4.63 -8.83 -3.05
N LEU A 48 -4.28 -7.57 -3.36
CA LEU A 48 -3.25 -6.81 -2.64
C LEU A 48 -3.60 -6.60 -1.16
N THR A 49 -4.86 -6.30 -0.85
CA THR A 49 -5.34 -6.12 0.52
C THR A 49 -5.48 -7.46 1.24
N PHE A 50 -5.99 -8.48 0.55
CA PHE A 50 -6.14 -9.83 1.10
C PHE A 50 -4.79 -10.46 1.48
N LEU A 51 -3.82 -10.43 0.56
CA LEU A 51 -2.43 -10.83 0.82
C LEU A 51 -1.66 -9.81 1.68
N GLY A 52 -2.23 -8.61 1.84
CA GLY A 52 -1.75 -7.50 2.66
C GLY A 52 -1.85 -7.76 4.17
N GLY A 53 -2.55 -8.79 4.60
CA GLY A 53 -2.75 -9.07 6.03
C GLY A 53 -3.73 -8.10 6.70
N THR A 54 -4.68 -7.53 5.95
CA THR A 54 -5.79 -6.74 6.50
C THR A 54 -6.68 -7.58 7.43
N PHE A 55 -6.89 -8.85 7.07
CA PHE A 55 -7.78 -9.77 7.77
C PHE A 55 -7.04 -10.76 8.66
N TYR A 56 -5.78 -11.09 8.33
CA TYR A 56 -4.98 -12.10 9.03
C TYR A 56 -3.54 -11.62 9.20
N SER A 57 -2.89 -12.01 10.30
CA SER A 57 -1.45 -11.82 10.47
C SER A 57 -0.67 -12.72 9.50
N ILE A 58 0.46 -12.19 9.02
CA ILE A 58 1.37 -12.85 8.08
C ILE A 58 1.88 -14.19 8.64
N SER A 59 2.03 -14.29 9.96
CA SER A 59 2.48 -15.48 10.69
C SER A 59 1.50 -16.65 10.64
N MET A 60 0.23 -16.41 10.26
CA MET A 60 -0.78 -17.47 10.11
C MET A 60 -0.80 -18.09 8.71
N LEU A 61 -0.06 -17.53 7.74
CA LEU A 61 -0.02 -18.01 6.37
C LEU A 61 1.07 -19.09 6.20
N PRO A 62 0.83 -20.12 5.35
CA PRO A 62 1.88 -21.07 4.96
C PRO A 62 3.11 -20.36 4.37
N PRO A 63 4.32 -20.93 4.47
CA PRO A 63 5.59 -20.25 4.13
C PRO A 63 5.65 -19.69 2.70
N VAL A 64 4.97 -20.32 1.75
CA VAL A 64 4.86 -19.83 0.36
C VAL A 64 4.10 -18.50 0.32
N TRP A 65 2.95 -18.43 0.96
CA TRP A 65 2.12 -17.22 1.01
C TRP A 65 2.75 -16.12 1.86
N GLN A 66 3.47 -16.50 2.92
CA GLN A 66 4.23 -15.56 3.74
C GLN A 66 5.26 -14.80 2.88
N THR A 67 6.00 -15.52 2.04
CA THR A 67 7.00 -14.93 1.15
C THR A 67 6.35 -14.00 0.13
N ILE A 68 5.23 -14.41 -0.48
CA ILE A 68 4.48 -13.58 -1.44
C ILE A 68 3.95 -12.31 -0.78
N SER A 69 3.42 -12.41 0.43
CA SER A 69 2.96 -11.26 1.23
C SER A 69 4.11 -10.31 1.57
N LEU A 70 5.31 -10.81 1.90
CA LEU A 70 6.46 -9.95 2.20
C LEU A 70 6.97 -9.14 1.00
N PHE A 71 6.64 -9.52 -0.24
CA PHE A 71 6.88 -8.69 -1.43
C PHE A 71 5.88 -7.54 -1.58
N ASN A 72 4.75 -7.60 -0.88
CA ASN A 72 3.67 -6.66 -1.01
C ASN A 72 3.86 -5.45 -0.06
N PRO A 73 4.03 -4.21 -0.58
CA PRO A 73 4.23 -3.02 0.26
C PRO A 73 3.02 -2.73 1.17
N VAL A 74 1.82 -3.20 0.82
CA VAL A 74 0.59 -3.06 1.60
C VAL A 74 0.68 -3.78 2.94
N VAL A 75 1.42 -4.89 3.01
CA VAL A 75 1.64 -5.64 4.26
C VAL A 75 2.33 -4.78 5.32
N TYR A 76 3.33 -4.02 4.91
CA TYR A 76 4.10 -3.16 5.81
C TYR A 76 3.28 -1.94 6.28
N LEU A 77 2.46 -1.38 5.40
CA LEU A 77 1.49 -0.32 5.73
C LEU A 77 0.52 -0.78 6.83
N ILE A 78 -0.09 -1.95 6.66
CA ILE A 78 -1.07 -2.51 7.60
C ILE A 78 -0.40 -2.91 8.91
N SER A 79 0.79 -3.53 8.85
CA SER A 79 1.54 -3.91 10.04
C SER A 79 1.94 -2.70 10.87
N GLY A 80 2.44 -1.63 10.24
CA GLY A 80 2.77 -0.37 10.91
C GLY A 80 1.55 0.36 11.48
N PHE A 81 0.42 0.36 10.76
CA PHE A 81 -0.83 0.89 11.27
C PHE A 81 -1.35 0.10 12.48
N ARG A 82 -1.37 -1.25 12.41
CA ARG A 82 -1.75 -2.13 13.53
C ARG A 82 -0.87 -1.93 14.76
N TRP A 83 0.45 -1.77 14.57
CA TRP A 83 1.38 -1.49 15.65
C TRP A 83 1.01 -0.20 16.40
N SER A 84 0.53 0.82 15.67
CA SER A 84 0.12 2.09 16.28
C SER A 84 -1.09 2.00 17.22
N PHE A 85 -1.89 0.93 17.13
CA PHE A 85 -3.03 0.67 18.02
C PHE A 85 -2.69 -0.28 19.17
N TYR A 86 -1.87 -1.30 18.93
CA TYR A 86 -1.74 -2.44 19.85
C TYR A 86 -0.31 -2.69 20.35
N GLU A 87 0.70 -1.92 19.93
CA GLU A 87 2.15 -2.17 20.14
C GLU A 87 2.66 -3.55 19.68
N ASN A 88 1.78 -4.45 19.24
CA ASN A 88 2.08 -5.72 18.61
C ASN A 88 2.31 -5.51 17.10
N ALA A 89 3.59 -5.59 16.69
CA ALA A 89 3.97 -5.58 15.29
C ALA A 89 4.24 -7.01 14.82
N ASP A 90 3.58 -7.43 13.74
CA ASP A 90 3.96 -8.68 13.04
C ASP A 90 5.35 -8.55 12.37
N VAL A 91 5.82 -7.31 12.13
CA VAL A 91 7.07 -6.95 11.45
C VAL A 91 7.71 -5.75 12.14
N SER A 92 9.05 -5.65 12.17
CA SER A 92 9.74 -4.54 12.84
C SER A 92 9.29 -3.17 12.32
N VAL A 93 8.95 -2.27 13.24
CA VAL A 93 8.37 -0.94 12.95
C VAL A 93 9.26 -0.11 12.01
N GLY A 94 10.58 -0.18 12.21
CA GLY A 94 11.56 0.48 11.35
C GLY A 94 11.57 -0.04 9.90
N LEU A 95 11.38 -1.35 9.70
CA LEU A 95 11.27 -1.95 8.37
C LEU A 95 9.95 -1.55 7.71
N SER A 96 8.85 -1.55 8.47
CA SER A 96 7.55 -1.13 7.98
C SER A 96 7.51 0.34 7.54
N LEU A 97 8.14 1.23 8.32
CA LEU A 97 8.34 2.65 7.96
C LEU A 97 9.21 2.80 6.71
N GLY A 98 10.36 2.13 6.67
CA GLY A 98 11.29 2.21 5.54
C GLY A 98 10.65 1.78 4.21
N ILE A 99 9.90 0.67 4.23
CA ILE A 99 9.22 0.16 3.03
C ILE A 99 8.03 1.03 2.65
N THR A 100 7.26 1.52 3.62
CA THR A 100 6.16 2.47 3.38
C THR A 100 6.64 3.74 2.69
N VAL A 101 7.69 4.37 3.22
CA VAL A 101 8.29 5.58 2.64
C VAL A 101 8.90 5.26 1.28
N GLY A 102 9.57 4.11 1.14
CA GLY A 102 10.10 3.63 -0.15
C GLY A 102 9.01 3.49 -1.21
N PHE A 103 7.88 2.87 -0.85
CA PHE A 103 6.72 2.72 -1.74
C PHE A 103 6.16 4.08 -2.18
N LEU A 104 6.00 5.03 -1.24
CA LEU A 104 5.55 6.39 -1.55
C LEU A 104 6.52 7.11 -2.50
N VAL A 105 7.83 7.01 -2.25
CA VAL A 105 8.86 7.60 -3.13
C VAL A 105 8.82 6.97 -4.52
N VAL A 106 8.67 5.65 -4.62
CA VAL A 106 8.52 4.94 -5.91
C VAL A 106 7.27 5.43 -6.64
N CYS A 107 6.13 5.53 -5.98
CA CYS A 107 4.90 6.08 -6.56
C CYS A 107 5.11 7.51 -7.06
N LEU A 108 5.76 8.38 -6.27
CA LEU A 108 6.07 9.75 -6.69
C LEU A 108 7.00 9.81 -7.90
N LEU A 109 8.03 8.95 -7.95
CA LEU A 109 8.93 8.86 -9.10
C LEU A 109 8.21 8.39 -10.36
N ILE A 110 7.32 7.41 -10.23
CA ILE A 110 6.49 6.91 -11.35
C ILE A 110 5.55 8.02 -11.84
N VAL A 111 4.83 8.69 -10.94
CA VAL A 111 3.95 9.81 -11.31
C VAL A 111 4.76 10.92 -12.00
N ARG A 112 5.88 11.35 -11.41
CA ARG A 112 6.78 12.34 -12.01
C ARG A 112 7.27 11.90 -13.39
N TRP A 113 7.56 10.61 -13.56
CA TRP A 113 7.96 10.05 -14.85
C TRP A 113 6.83 10.10 -15.86
N ILE A 114 5.61 9.68 -15.51
CA ILE A 114 4.41 9.75 -16.36
C ILE A 114 4.14 11.19 -16.83
N PHE A 115 4.22 12.16 -15.91
CA PHE A 115 4.08 13.58 -16.25
C PHE A 115 5.20 14.06 -17.18
N LYS A 116 6.43 13.58 -16.99
CA LYS A 116 7.59 13.95 -17.84
C LYS A 116 7.54 13.31 -19.23
N THR A 117 7.13 12.06 -19.36
CA THR A 117 6.99 11.38 -20.66
C THR A 117 5.71 11.79 -21.39
N GLY A 118 4.75 12.43 -20.72
CA GLY A 118 3.46 12.78 -21.30
C GLY A 118 2.64 11.56 -21.70
N TYR A 119 2.98 10.38 -21.17
CA TYR A 119 2.39 9.10 -21.56
C TYR A 119 0.90 9.11 -21.20
N ARG A 120 0.03 9.18 -22.22
CA ARG A 120 -1.44 9.31 -22.13
C ARG A 120 -2.02 10.60 -21.52
N LEU A 121 -1.21 11.65 -21.35
CA LEU A 121 -1.72 13.00 -21.01
C LEU A 121 -2.02 13.85 -22.25
N ARG A 122 -1.79 13.31 -23.46
CA ARG A 122 -2.20 13.91 -24.73
C ARG A 122 -3.19 12.97 -25.44
N GLY A 123 -4.44 13.43 -25.56
CA GLY A 123 -5.46 12.90 -26.47
C GLY A 123 -6.53 12.09 -25.79
#